data_AF-A0A376F4G8-F1
#
_entry.id   AF-A0A376F4G8-F1
#
_cell.length_a   1.000
_cell.length_b   1.000
_cell.length_c   1.000
_cell.angle_alpha   90.00
_cell.angle_beta   90.00
_cell.angle_gamma   90.00
#
_symmetry.space_group_name_H-M   'P 1'
#
loop_
_entity.id
_entity.type
_entity.pdbx_description
1 polymer ?
#
loop_
_entity_poly.entity_id
_entity_poly.type
_entity_poly.pdbx_seq_one_letter_code
_entity_poly.pdbx_strand_id
1 'polypeptide(L)'
;MDALQRLHSAGYRLVMLTGDNPTTANAIAKEAGIDEVIAGVLPDGKADAIKKLQSQGRQVAMVGDRHQRCPGAGPGGRGDCHGRRERCPPSKPPPLR
;
A
#
# COMPACT_ATOMS: atom_id res chain seq x y z
N MET A 1 -12.07 19.76 3.60
CA MET A 1 -10.61 19.60 3.73
C MET A 1 -10.29 18.14 3.60
N ASP A 2 -9.67 17.74 2.49
CA ASP A 2 -9.38 16.33 2.19
C ASP A 2 -8.26 15.79 3.09
N ALA A 3 -8.29 14.50 3.43
CA ALA A 3 -7.30 13.89 4.32
C ALA A 3 -5.89 13.92 3.71
N LEU A 4 -5.77 13.74 2.39
CA LEU A 4 -4.49 13.75 1.68
C LEU A 4 -3.87 15.14 1.67
N GLN A 5 -4.67 16.18 1.45
CA GLN A 5 -4.20 17.57 1.48
C GLN A 5 -3.63 17.97 2.84
N ARG A 6 -4.21 17.46 3.94
CA ARG A 6 -3.70 17.71 5.31
C ARG A 6 -2.34 17.05 5.53
N LEU A 7 -2.16 15.83 5.03
CA LEU A 7 -0.87 15.14 5.10
C LEU A 7 0.18 15.87 4.26
N HIS A 8 -0.19 16.28 3.06
CA HIS A 8 0.72 17.04 2.20
C HIS A 8 1.13 18.37 2.84
N SER A 9 0.17 19.10 3.42
CA SER A 9 0.42 20.36 4.14
C SER A 9 1.26 20.16 5.41
N ALA A 10 1.24 18.98 6.00
CA ALA A 10 2.09 18.61 7.13
C ALA A 10 3.52 18.21 6.71
N GLY A 11 3.86 18.28 5.42
CA GLY A 11 5.18 17.99 4.87
C GLY A 11 5.42 16.51 4.57
N TYR A 12 4.39 15.67 4.57
CA TYR A 12 4.52 14.28 4.15
C TYR A 12 4.54 14.18 2.62
N ARG A 13 5.50 13.40 2.11
CA ARG A 13 5.50 12.96 0.71
C ARG A 13 4.58 11.76 0.55
N LEU A 14 3.59 11.89 -0.32
CA LEU A 14 2.60 10.86 -0.60
C LEU A 14 3.04 10.00 -1.79
N VAL A 15 2.99 8.69 -1.62
CA VAL A 15 3.33 7.72 -2.67
C VAL A 15 2.16 6.76 -2.85
N MET A 16 1.62 6.67 -4.07
CA MET A 16 0.61 5.68 -4.43
C MET A 16 1.29 4.41 -4.90
N LEU A 17 0.95 3.28 -4.28
CA LEU A 17 1.40 1.95 -4.68
C LEU A 17 0.21 1.14 -5.19
N THR A 18 0.13 0.89 -6.50
CA THR A 18 -1.01 0.20 -7.12
C THR A 18 -0.58 -0.89 -8.11
N GLY A 19 -1.44 -1.88 -8.27
CA GLY A 19 -1.34 -2.90 -9.32
C GLY A 19 -1.96 -2.47 -10.66
N ASP A 20 -2.65 -1.32 -10.68
CA ASP A 20 -3.28 -0.80 -11.88
C ASP A 20 -2.26 -0.37 -12.94
N ASN A 21 -2.77 -0.14 -14.15
CA ASN A 21 -1.95 0.42 -15.22
C ASN A 21 -1.46 1.84 -14.84
N PRO A 22 -0.25 2.23 -15.30
CA PRO A 22 0.35 3.51 -14.96
C PRO A 22 -0.47 4.71 -15.42
N THR A 23 -1.11 4.67 -16.59
CA THR A 23 -1.93 5.78 -17.10
C THR A 23 -3.09 6.11 -16.17
N THR A 24 -3.86 5.10 -15.77
CA THR A 24 -5.00 5.28 -14.84
C THR A 24 -4.51 5.70 -13.46
N ALA A 25 -3.44 5.07 -12.96
CA ALA A 25 -2.88 5.38 -11.66
C ALA A 25 -2.40 6.84 -11.57
N ASN A 26 -1.72 7.33 -12.61
CA ASN A 26 -1.24 8.71 -12.68
C ASN A 26 -2.38 9.73 -12.76
N ALA A 27 -3.46 9.41 -13.49
CA ALA A 27 -4.64 10.27 -13.54
C ALA A 27 -5.26 10.45 -12.15
N ILE A 28 -5.50 9.34 -11.43
CA ILE A 28 -6.06 9.35 -10.07
C ILE A 28 -5.11 10.07 -9.10
N ALA A 29 -3.81 9.80 -9.17
CA ALA A 29 -2.82 10.43 -8.31
C ALA A 29 -2.79 11.95 -8.48
N LYS A 30 -2.93 12.45 -9.70
CA LYS A 30 -2.98 13.88 -10.00
C LYS A 30 -4.21 14.54 -9.38
N GLU A 31 -5.37 13.90 -9.48
CA GLU A 31 -6.62 14.39 -8.87
C GLU A 31 -6.55 14.36 -7.33
N ALA A 32 -5.90 13.35 -6.76
CA ALA A 32 -5.74 13.15 -5.32
C ALA A 32 -4.60 13.98 -4.69
N GLY A 33 -3.74 14.61 -5.50
CA GLY A 33 -2.58 15.38 -5.03
C GLY A 33 -1.47 14.49 -4.46
N ILE A 34 -1.17 13.37 -5.11
CA ILE A 34 -0.12 12.43 -4.72
C ILE A 34 1.15 12.70 -5.52
N ASP A 35 2.30 12.73 -4.83
CA ASP A 35 3.59 13.15 -5.41
C ASP A 35 4.22 12.11 -6.34
N GLU A 36 4.04 10.82 -6.02
CA GLU A 36 4.70 9.73 -6.73
C GLU A 36 3.78 8.52 -6.88
N VAL A 37 3.89 7.85 -8.02
CA VAL A 37 3.10 6.67 -8.35
C VAL A 37 4.04 5.52 -8.71
N ILE A 38 3.86 4.41 -8.02
CA ILE A 38 4.48 3.12 -8.34
C ILE A 38 3.34 2.19 -8.78
N ALA A 39 3.17 2.06 -10.09
CA ALA A 39 2.10 1.30 -10.73
C ALA A 39 2.58 -0.09 -11.21
N GLY A 40 1.63 -0.97 -11.56
CA GLY A 40 1.93 -2.33 -12.01
C GLY A 40 2.53 -3.24 -10.95
N VAL A 41 2.34 -2.91 -9.66
CA VAL A 41 2.93 -3.69 -8.55
C VAL A 41 2.01 -4.84 -8.18
N LEU A 42 2.53 -6.06 -8.38
CA LEU A 42 1.90 -7.29 -7.95
C LEU A 42 1.76 -7.34 -6.41
N PRO A 43 0.79 -8.09 -5.86
CA PRO A 43 0.61 -8.23 -4.41
C PRO A 43 1.90 -8.55 -3.66
N ASP A 44 2.67 -9.53 -4.14
CA ASP A 44 3.95 -9.93 -3.55
C ASP A 44 5.02 -8.83 -3.65
N GLY A 45 4.99 -8.03 -4.73
CA GLY A 45 5.93 -6.94 -4.99
C GLY A 45 5.70 -5.69 -4.14
N LYS A 46 4.56 -5.58 -3.44
CA LYS A 46 4.28 -4.40 -2.59
C LYS A 46 5.24 -4.31 -1.42
N ALA A 47 5.57 -5.44 -0.79
CA ALA A 47 6.49 -5.47 0.34
C ALA A 47 7.90 -4.99 -0.09
N ASP A 48 8.36 -5.38 -1.27
CA ASP A 48 9.68 -4.98 -1.76
C ASP A 48 9.71 -3.53 -2.23
N ALA A 49 8.63 -3.02 -2.81
CA ALA A 49 8.49 -1.59 -3.09
C ALA A 49 8.60 -0.74 -1.81
N ILE A 50 7.97 -1.18 -0.72
CA ILE A 50 8.05 -0.50 0.60
C ILE A 50 9.47 -0.57 1.15
N LYS A 51 10.11 -1.75 1.13
CA LYS A 51 11.49 -1.91 1.60
C LYS A 51 12.45 -1.00 0.83
N LYS A 52 12.26 -0.86 -0.49
CA LYS A 52 13.06 0.04 -1.33
C LYS A 52 12.88 1.51 -0.93
N LEU A 53 11.67 1.92 -0.57
CA LEU A 53 11.43 3.26 -0.04
C LEU A 53 12.08 3.46 1.33
N GLN A 54 12.01 2.46 2.20
CA GLN A 54 12.66 2.48 3.53
C GLN A 54 14.19 2.49 3.41
N SER A 55 14.77 1.74 2.47
CA SER A 55 16.22 1.66 2.27
C SER A 55 16.84 2.97 1.80
N GLN A 56 16.04 3.92 1.33
CA GLN A 56 16.47 5.29 1.03
C GLN A 56 16.62 6.17 2.28
N GLY A 57 16.55 5.58 3.48
CA GLY A 57 16.62 6.30 4.75
C GLY A 57 15.31 7.00 5.13
N ARG A 58 14.19 6.67 4.48
CA ARG A 58 12.88 7.28 4.74
C ARG A 58 12.11 6.47 5.78
N GLN A 59 11.46 7.17 6.71
CA GLN A 59 10.43 6.56 7.55
C GLN A 59 9.15 6.44 6.73
N VAL A 60 8.61 5.22 6.62
CA VAL A 60 7.45 4.93 5.77
C VAL A 60 6.29 4.47 6.64
N ALA A 61 5.15 5.17 6.53
CA ALA A 61 3.87 4.75 7.06
C ALA A 61 2.96 4.33 5.90
N MET A 62 2.31 3.18 6.03
CA MET A 62 1.44 2.62 5.00
C MET A 62 -0.02 2.68 5.46
N VAL A 63 -0.88 3.20 4.59
CA VAL A 63 -2.34 3.21 4.77
C VAL A 63 -2.96 2.51 3.56
N GLY A 64 -3.81 1.52 3.80
CA GLY A 64 -4.49 0.77 2.75
C GLY A 64 -5.49 -0.21 3.32
N ASP A 65 -6.48 -0.57 2.51
CA ASP A 65 -7.49 -1.57 2.89
C ASP A 65 -6.89 -2.98 2.79
N ARG A 66 -7.17 -3.84 3.78
CA ARG A 66 -6.71 -5.25 3.80
C ARG A 66 -7.50 -6.16 2.85
N HIS A 67 -8.33 -5.61 1.97
CA HIS A 67 -9.07 -6.38 0.96
C HIS A 67 -8.19 -6.75 -0.25
N GLN A 68 -7.20 -7.60 -0.03
CA GLN A 68 -6.55 -8.33 -1.13
C GLN A 68 -7.48 -9.50 -1.49
N ARG A 69 -8.17 -9.45 -2.63
CA ARG A 69 -8.98 -10.59 -3.09
C ARG A 69 -8.04 -11.76 -3.41
N CYS A 70 -8.28 -12.91 -2.78
CA CYS A 70 -7.61 -14.15 -3.15
C CYS A 70 -7.86 -14.46 -4.64
N PRO A 71 -6.81 -14.71 -5.45
CA PRO A 71 -7.02 -15.22 -6.80
C PRO A 71 -7.55 -16.65 -6.67
N GLY A 72 -8.84 -16.86 -6.98
CA GLY A 72 -9.44 -18.21 -6.97
C GLY A 72 -10.89 -18.35 -6.50
N ALA A 73 -11.70 -17.30 -6.43
CA ALA A 73 -13.13 -17.48 -6.22
C ALA A 73 -13.82 -17.87 -7.54
N GLY A 74 -13.77 -19.17 -7.87
CA GLY A 74 -14.68 -19.76 -8.86
C GLY A 74 -16.15 -19.62 -8.42
N PRO A 75 -17.11 -19.84 -9.33
CA PRO A 75 -18.53 -19.67 -9.04
C PRO A 75 -18.99 -20.76 -8.07
N GLY A 76 -19.07 -20.45 -6.76
CA GLY A 76 -19.62 -21.39 -5.78
C GLY A 76 -19.14 -21.29 -4.33
N GLY A 77 -18.29 -20.34 -3.94
CA GLY A 77 -17.84 -20.19 -2.56
C GLY A 77 -18.56 -19.06 -1.83
N ARG A 78 -19.44 -19.39 -0.86
CA ARG A 78 -19.95 -18.43 0.12
C ARG A 78 -18.77 -17.88 0.93
N GLY A 79 -18.37 -16.63 0.64
CA GLY A 79 -17.37 -15.90 1.42
C GLY A 79 -18.00 -15.37 2.71
N ASP A 80 -17.97 -16.17 3.77
CA ASP A 80 -18.11 -15.67 5.13
C ASP A 80 -16.72 -15.28 5.64
N CYS A 81 -16.54 -14.04 6.07
CA CYS A 81 -15.35 -13.58 6.76
C CYS A 81 -15.77 -12.94 8.08
N HIS A 82 -16.17 -13.78 9.05
CA HIS A 82 -16.30 -13.35 10.43
C HIS A 82 -14.94 -12.92 10.99
N GLY A 83 -14.90 -11.70 11.53
CA GLY A 83 -13.70 -11.06 12.04
C GLY A 83 -12.98 -11.84 13.14
N ARG A 84 -11.64 -11.82 13.07
CA ARG A 84 -10.78 -11.99 14.24
C ARG A 84 -9.68 -10.94 14.21
N ARG A 85 -9.62 -10.18 15.31
CA ARG A 85 -8.55 -9.24 15.66
C ARG A 85 -7.26 -10.02 15.90
N GLU A 86 -6.35 -10.04 14.94
CA GLU A 86 -4.99 -10.52 15.19
C GLU A 86 -4.00 -9.37 15.01
N ARG A 87 -3.40 -9.00 16.16
CA ARG A 87 -2.30 -8.06 16.33
C ARG A 87 -1.18 -8.39 15.33
N CYS A 88 -0.75 -7.39 14.57
CA CYS A 88 0.51 -7.45 13.84
C CYS A 88 1.66 -7.49 14.86
N PRO A 89 2.53 -8.52 14.91
CA PRO A 89 3.73 -8.45 15.72
C PRO A 89 4.76 -7.51 15.07
N PRO A 90 5.54 -6.73 15.84
CA PRO A 90 6.63 -5.94 15.28
C PRO A 90 7.73 -6.89 14.77
N SER A 91 8.10 -6.71 13.51
CA SER A 91 9.21 -7.38 12.84
C SER A 91 10.53 -7.14 13.60
N LYS A 92 11.11 -8.20 14.18
CA LYS A 92 12.50 -8.18 14.66
C LYS A 92 13.46 -8.00 13.47
N PRO A 93 14.54 -7.19 13.58
CA PRO A 93 15.58 -7.14 12.57
C PRO A 93 16.44 -8.42 12.58
N PRO A 94 17.05 -8.81 11.45
CA PRO A 94 17.92 -10.00 11.36
C PRO A 94 19.25 -9.79 12.11
N PRO A 95 19.89 -10.86 12.60
CA PRO A 95 21.19 -10.75 13.26
C PRO A 95 22.28 -10.43 12.25
N LEU A 96 23.08 -9.41 12.56
CA LEU A 96 24.36 -9.14 11.91
C LEU A 96 25.31 -10.31 12.21
N ARG A 97 25.91 -10.88 11.17
CA ARG A 97 27.05 -11.80 11.26
C ARG A 97 28.24 -11.16 10.55
#